data_AF-A0A0G4PM26-F1
#
_entry.id   AF-A0A0G4PM26-F1
#
_cell.length_a   1.000
_cell.length_b   1.000
_cell.length_c   1.000
_cell.angle_alpha   90.00
_cell.angle_beta   90.00
_cell.angle_gamma   90.00
#
_symmetry.space_group_name_H-M   'P 1'
#
loop_
_entity.id
_entity.type
_entity.pdbx_description
1 polymer ?
#
loop_
_entity_poly.entity_id
_entity_poly.type
_entity_poly.pdbx_seq_one_letter_code
_entity_poly.pdbx_strand_id
1 'polypeptide(L)'
;MDSYQCPFQSVTDFSNWIQQCEPHFHNNLSERDRMRHLFEHLSNNVREEADKTYLDFTHHYDFVVYLQWIEVSIDKRTGLLRKEFSNPRKRPHTGS
;
A
#
# COMPACT_ATOMS: atom_id res chain seq x y z
N MET A 1 -0.22 -10.88 18.25
CA MET A 1 -1.37 -10.56 17.38
C MET A 1 -0.76 -9.88 16.18
N ASP A 2 -0.47 -10.65 15.14
CA ASP A 2 0.29 -10.16 13.99
C ASP A 2 -0.61 -9.25 13.17
N SER A 3 -0.35 -7.95 13.25
CA SER A 3 -1.29 -6.92 12.83
C SER A 3 -0.97 -6.48 11.40
N TYR A 4 -1.33 -7.30 10.43
CA TYR A 4 -1.14 -7.02 9.00
C TYR A 4 -2.22 -6.10 8.45
N GLN A 5 -1.88 -5.29 7.44
CA GLN A 5 -2.85 -4.49 6.69
C GLN A 5 -3.94 -5.39 6.09
N CYS A 6 -5.20 -5.07 6.37
CA CYS A 6 -6.34 -5.78 5.77
C CYS A 6 -6.48 -5.44 4.27
N PRO A 7 -6.93 -6.38 3.41
CA PRO A 7 -7.04 -6.15 1.95
C PRO A 7 -7.94 -4.97 1.52
N PHE A 8 -8.81 -4.49 2.40
CA PHE A 8 -9.75 -3.38 2.13
C PHE A 8 -9.41 -2.11 2.93
N GLN A 9 -8.30 -2.11 3.65
CA GLN A 9 -7.87 -1.00 4.50
C GLN A 9 -6.83 -0.18 3.75
N SER A 10 -7.04 1.13 3.63
CA SER A 10 -6.05 2.02 3.01
C SER A 10 -4.77 2.10 3.86
N VAL A 11 -3.63 2.41 3.24
CA VAL A 11 -2.37 2.67 3.98
C VAL A 11 -2.54 3.78 5.02
N THR A 12 -3.36 4.79 4.73
CA THR A 12 -3.68 5.87 5.68
C THR A 12 -4.41 5.36 6.91
N ASP A 13 -5.46 4.57 6.71
CA ASP A 13 -6.27 4.04 7.80
C ASP A 13 -5.49 3.03 8.63
N PHE A 14 -4.64 2.24 7.98
CA PHE A 14 -3.74 1.31 8.64
C PHE A 14 -2.66 2.04 9.46
N SER A 15 -2.06 3.10 8.90
CA SER A 15 -1.08 3.92 9.61
C SER A 15 -1.68 4.61 10.84
N ASN A 16 -2.88 5.19 10.70
CA ASN A 16 -3.60 5.79 11.81
C ASN A 16 -3.98 4.75 12.87
N TRP A 17 -4.39 3.55 12.44
CA TRP A 17 -4.72 2.45 13.34
C TRP A 17 -3.50 1.95 14.11
N ILE A 18 -2.33 1.75 13.48
CA ILE A 18 -1.09 1.38 14.18
C ILE A 18 -0.73 2.44 15.23
N GLN A 19 -0.82 3.72 14.88
CA GLN A 19 -0.51 4.81 15.83
C GLN A 19 -1.46 4.87 17.03
N GLN A 20 -2.73 4.46 16.87
CA GLN A 20 -3.75 4.54 17.93
C GLN A 20 -3.91 3.24 18.74
N CYS A 21 -3.78 2.08 18.09
CA CYS A 21 -4.16 0.78 18.66
C CYS A 21 -2.99 -0.02 19.22
N GLU A 22 -1.75 0.40 19.03
CA GLU A 22 -0.60 -0.32 19.57
C GLU A 22 -0.16 0.32 20.89
N PRO A 23 -0.63 -0.18 22.07
CA PRO A 23 -0.30 0.42 23.37
C PRO A 23 1.20 0.44 23.68
N HIS A 24 2.01 -0.35 22.96
CA HIS A 24 3.47 -0.35 23.03
C HIS A 24 4.13 0.81 22.25
N PHE A 25 3.43 1.43 21.31
CA PHE A 25 3.95 2.55 20.52
C PHE A 25 4.02 3.85 21.33
N HIS A 26 3.29 3.99 22.44
CA HIS A 26 3.15 5.29 23.07
C HIS A 26 4.37 5.81 23.84
N ASN A 27 5.32 4.98 24.29
CA ASN A 27 6.38 5.46 25.19
C ASN A 27 7.84 5.22 24.79
N ASN A 28 8.19 4.28 23.91
CA ASN A 28 9.61 3.91 23.71
C ASN A 28 10.07 3.67 22.26
N LEU A 29 9.18 3.72 21.27
CA LEU A 29 9.58 3.48 19.88
C LEU A 29 10.00 4.77 19.19
N SER A 30 11.21 4.76 18.63
CA SER A 30 11.71 5.86 17.81
C SER A 30 10.85 5.98 16.55
N GLU A 31 10.82 7.16 15.94
CA GLU A 31 10.09 7.39 14.69
C GLU A 31 10.48 6.36 13.61
N ARG A 32 11.75 5.97 13.57
CA ARG A 32 12.28 4.95 12.68
C ARG A 32 11.72 3.56 12.98
N ASP A 33 11.56 3.18 14.24
CA ASP A 33 10.96 1.89 14.60
C ASP A 33 9.49 1.85 14.17
N ARG A 34 8.77 2.97 14.29
CA ARG A 34 7.38 3.09 13.82
C ARG A 34 7.28 2.88 12.32
N MET A 35 8.18 3.51 11.56
CA MET A 35 8.24 3.36 10.10
C MET A 35 8.62 1.93 9.70
N ARG A 36 9.56 1.30 10.42
CA ARG A 36 9.91 -0.11 10.22
C ARG A 36 8.72 -1.02 10.44
N HIS A 37 8.03 -0.87 11.56
CA HIS A 37 6.83 -1.66 11.88
C HIS A 37 5.74 -1.48 10.84
N LEU A 38 5.48 -0.24 10.42
CA LEU A 38 4.55 0.04 9.33
C LEU A 38 4.94 -0.75 8.08
N PHE A 39 6.21 -0.66 7.65
CA PHE A 39 6.68 -1.33 6.44
C PHE A 39 6.60 -2.86 6.51
N GLU A 40 6.95 -3.45 7.65
CA GLU A 40 6.92 -4.90 7.84
C GLU A 40 5.50 -5.48 7.72
N HIS A 41 4.48 -4.69 8.11
CA HIS A 41 3.08 -5.11 8.16
C HIS A 41 2.22 -4.62 6.98
N LEU A 42 2.81 -3.90 6.03
CA LEU A 42 2.14 -3.54 4.77
C LEU A 42 1.76 -4.77 3.97
N SER A 43 0.74 -4.61 3.11
CA SER A 43 0.43 -5.62 2.10
C SER A 43 1.63 -5.92 1.20
N ASN A 44 1.81 -7.19 0.83
CA ASN A 44 2.93 -7.62 -0.04
C ASN A 44 2.98 -6.83 -1.35
N ASN A 45 1.83 -6.49 -1.94
CA ASN A 45 1.77 -5.75 -3.20
C ASN A 45 2.42 -4.36 -3.11
N VAL A 46 2.15 -3.61 -2.04
CA VAL A 46 2.76 -2.29 -1.82
C VAL A 46 4.25 -2.45 -1.52
N ARG A 47 4.62 -3.49 -0.77
CA ARG A 47 6.02 -3.79 -0.43
C ARG A 47 6.86 -4.23 -1.63
N GLU A 48 6.29 -4.97 -2.57
CA GLU A 48 6.96 -5.44 -3.80
C GLU A 48 7.14 -4.31 -4.82
N GLU A 49 6.19 -3.38 -4.89
CA GLU A 49 6.28 -2.22 -5.80
C GLU A 49 7.13 -1.09 -5.20
N ALA A 50 7.36 -1.09 -3.89
CA ALA A 50 8.18 -0.09 -3.21
C ALA A 50 9.66 -0.25 -3.54
N ASP A 51 10.21 0.74 -4.22
CA ASP A 51 11.63 0.89 -4.55
C ASP A 51 12.45 1.58 -3.43
N LYS A 52 11.78 2.02 -2.37
CA LYS A 52 12.36 2.65 -1.17
C LYS A 52 11.78 2.02 0.08
N THR A 53 12.59 2.00 1.14
CA THR A 53 12.27 1.43 2.44
C THR A 53 12.16 2.51 3.51
N TYR A 54 11.79 2.13 4.73
CA TYR A 54 11.77 3.06 5.88
C TYR A 54 13.13 3.72 6.18
N LEU A 55 14.25 3.19 5.66
CA LEU A 55 15.59 3.75 5.85
C LEU A 55 15.83 5.00 4.98
N ASP A 56 15.07 5.16 3.91
CA ASP A 56 15.22 6.25 2.94
C ASP A 56 14.51 7.54 3.36
N PHE A 57 13.85 7.52 4.52
CA PHE A 57 13.03 8.63 5.01
C PHE A 57 13.45 9.01 6.43
N THR A 58 13.41 10.32 6.70
CA THR A 58 13.69 10.86 8.03
C THR A 58 12.40 11.01 8.84
N HIS A 59 11.31 11.41 8.18
CA HIS A 59 10.02 11.63 8.82
C HIS A 59 9.01 10.57 8.42
N HIS A 60 8.23 10.12 9.41
CA HIS A 60 7.15 9.16 9.23
C HIS A 60 6.11 9.66 8.23
N TYR A 61 5.80 10.95 8.26
CA TYR A 61 4.84 11.56 7.33
C TYR A 61 5.24 11.36 5.86
N ASP A 62 6.49 11.68 5.50
CA ASP A 62 6.98 11.57 4.13
C ASP A 62 6.96 10.12 3.64
N PHE A 63 7.26 9.18 4.54
CA PHE A 63 7.20 7.77 4.25
C PHE A 63 5.77 7.28 4.00
N VAL A 64 4.79 7.71 4.79
CA VAL A 64 3.38 7.36 4.57
C VAL A 64 2.88 7.93 3.24
N VAL A 65 3.22 9.18 2.91
CA VAL A 65 2.84 9.81 1.63
C VAL A 65 3.41 9.02 0.44
N TYR A 66 4.67 8.58 0.54
CA TYR A 66 5.29 7.74 -0.47
C TYR A 66 4.55 6.39 -0.65
N LEU A 67 4.24 5.71 0.45
CA LEU A 67 3.53 4.43 0.40
C LEU A 67 2.11 4.56 -0.17
N GLN A 68 1.40 5.64 0.16
CA GLN A 68 0.10 5.97 -0.45
C GLN A 68 0.22 6.16 -1.96
N TRP A 69 1.29 6.81 -2.44
CA TRP A 69 1.49 7.01 -3.87
C TRP A 69 1.71 5.68 -4.62
N ILE A 70 2.42 4.73 -4.01
CA ILE A 70 2.57 3.37 -4.53
C ILE A 70 1.23 2.64 -4.56
N GLU A 71 0.47 2.68 -3.47
CA GLU A 71 -0.86 2.06 -3.39
C GLU A 71 -1.77 2.56 -4.52
N VAL A 72 -1.81 3.88 -4.73
CA VAL A 72 -2.56 4.50 -5.85
C VAL A 72 -2.03 4.08 -7.22
N SER A 73 -0.71 3.90 -7.38
CA SER A 73 -0.11 3.43 -8.63
C SER A 73 -0.55 1.99 -8.96
N ILE A 74 -0.56 1.12 -7.95
CA ILE A 74 -1.02 -0.27 -8.07
C ILE A 74 -2.50 -0.31 -8.45
N ASP A 75 -3.34 0.50 -7.82
CA ASP A 75 -4.76 0.59 -8.13
C ASP A 75 -5.00 1.06 -9.57
N LYS A 76 -4.25 2.07 -10.04
CA LYS A 76 -4.33 2.52 -11.43
C LYS A 76 -3.93 1.41 -12.42
N ARG A 77 -2.86 0.67 -12.13
CA ARG A 77 -2.41 -0.48 -12.94
C ARG A 77 -3.47 -1.58 -12.97
N THR A 78 -4.05 -1.90 -11.83
CA THR A 78 -5.10 -2.92 -11.70
C THR A 78 -6.39 -2.50 -12.40
N GLY A 79 -6.76 -1.22 -12.32
CA GLY A 79 -7.89 -0.63 -13.05
C GLY A 79 -7.68 -0.63 -14.56
N LEU A 80 -6.46 -0.35 -15.04
CA LEU A 80 -6.08 -0.45 -16.45
C LEU A 80 -6.17 -1.89 -16.96
N LEU A 81 -5.60 -2.86 -16.22
CA LEU A 81 -5.70 -4.28 -16.56
C LEU A 81 -7.17 -4.72 -16.60
N ARG A 82 -7.98 -4.35 -15.61
CA ARG A 82 -9.41 -4.68 -15.58
C ARG A 82 -10.17 -4.10 -16.78
N LYS A 83 -9.80 -2.90 -17.24
CA LYS A 83 -10.38 -2.26 -18.43
C LYS A 83 -9.94 -2.94 -19.74
N GLU A 84 -8.71 -3.42 -19.80
CA GLU A 84 -8.19 -4.17 -20.96
C GLU A 84 -8.86 -5.54 -21.11
N PHE A 85 -9.06 -6.27 -20.01
CA PHE A 85 -9.81 -7.53 -20.01
C PHE A 85 -11.32 -7.35 -20.21
N SER A 86 -11.87 -6.18 -19.92
CA SER A 86 -13.29 -5.86 -20.13
C SER A 86 -13.59 -5.37 -21.55
N ASN A 87 -12.62 -5.35 -22.46
CA ASN A 87 -12.82 -4.94 -23.84
C ASN A 87 -12.92 -6.20 -24.73
N PRO A 88 -14.13 -6.77 -24.94
CA PRO A 88 -14.29 -7.80 -25.95
C PRO A 88 -14.09 -7.10 -27.30
N ARG A 89 -12.88 -7.24 -27.88
CA ARG A 89 -12.63 -6.91 -29.28
C ARG A 89 -13.70 -7.62 -30.11
N LYS A 90 -14.75 -6.90 -30.48
CA LYS A 90 -15.74 -7.31 -31.47
C LYS A 90 -14.98 -7.52 -32.76
N ARG A 91 -14.60 -8.78 -33.05
CA ARG A 91 -14.19 -9.18 -34.39
C ARG A 91 -15.41 -8.93 -35.29
N PRO A 92 -15.30 -8.15 -36.37
CA PRO A 92 -16.34 -8.16 -37.39
C PRO A 92 -16.34 -9.56 -38.00
N HIS A 93 -17.42 -10.30 -37.80
CA HIS A 93 -17.67 -11.56 -38.50
C HIS A 93 -18.13 -11.21 -39.91
N THR A 94 -17.21 -11.25 -40.86
CA THR A 94 -17.53 -11.34 -42.29
C THR A 94 -17.75 -12.82 -42.64
N GLY A 95 -18.96 -13.14 -43.07
CA GLY A 95 -19.37 -14.39 -43.71
C GLY A 95 -20.86 -14.25 -44.07
N SER A 96 -21.15 -13.78 -45.29
CA SER A 96 -21.41 -14.54 -46.53
C SER A 96 -22.79 -15.18 -46.55
#